data_AF-G5BXQ3-F1
#
_entry.id   AF-G5BXQ3-F1
#
_cell.length_a   1.000
_cell.length_b   1.000
_cell.length_c   1.000
_cell.angle_alpha   90.00
_cell.angle_beta   90.00
_cell.angle_gamma   90.00
#
_symmetry.space_group_name_H-M   'P 1'
#
loop_
_entity.id
_entity.type
_entity.pdbx_description
1 polymer ?
#
loop_
_entity_poly.entity_id
_entity_poly.type
_entity_poly.pdbx_seq_one_letter_code
_entity_poly.pdbx_strand_id
1 'polypeptide(L)'
;MTEEVIVIAKWDYTAQHDQELDIKKNKCLWLLDDSKTWWRVRNTANRTDYVPSNSVEHKNSLKKGSLVKNLKDAECVLNERSVEGDFLVRDSESSPSVFSVSLKASGKNKHFKMQLVDNVYCIGQLRFHSMDELVEHNKKAPIFTSKHGEKLYLLRALQ
;
A
#
# COMPACT_ATOMS: atom_id res chain seq x y z
N MET A 1 22.40 6.03 -7.35
CA MET A 1 21.43 6.70 -6.45
C MET A 1 20.65 5.59 -5.78
N THR A 2 20.96 5.25 -4.54
CA THR A 2 20.28 4.17 -3.81
C THR A 2 18.98 4.71 -3.24
N GLU A 3 17.86 4.10 -3.62
CA GLU A 3 16.53 4.53 -3.20
C GLU A 3 16.30 4.20 -1.73
N GLU A 4 15.84 5.19 -0.97
CA GLU A 4 15.63 5.06 0.47
C GLU A 4 14.27 4.41 0.74
N VAL A 5 14.26 3.09 0.96
CA VAL A 5 13.06 2.34 1.31
C VAL A 5 12.72 2.57 2.78
N ILE A 6 11.45 2.84 3.11
CA ILE A 6 11.01 3.09 4.51
C ILE A 6 10.11 1.95 4.99
N VAL A 7 10.42 1.42 6.16
CA VAL A 7 9.58 0.48 6.91
C VAL A 7 9.08 1.13 8.21
N ILE A 8 7.95 0.67 8.72
CA ILE A 8 7.34 1.08 9.98
C ILE A 8 7.37 -0.11 10.93
N ALA A 9 7.81 0.12 12.16
CA ALA A 9 7.71 -0.87 13.23
C ALA A 9 6.24 -1.10 13.62
N LYS A 10 5.75 -2.34 13.51
CA LYS A 10 4.39 -2.73 13.93
C LYS A 10 4.28 -2.87 15.44
N TRP A 11 5.38 -3.23 16.09
CA TRP A 11 5.46 -3.51 17.52
C TRP A 11 6.73 -2.90 18.11
N ASP A 12 6.73 -2.74 19.43
CA ASP A 12 7.97 -2.51 20.17
C ASP A 12 8.78 -3.81 20.15
N TYR A 13 10.07 -3.70 19.90
CA TYR A 13 11.01 -4.81 19.97
C TYR A 13 12.31 -4.34 20.59
N THR A 14 12.78 -5.11 21.56
CA THR A 14 14.03 -4.87 22.26
C THR A 14 15.05 -5.88 21.76
N ALA A 15 16.20 -5.37 21.32
CA ALA A 15 17.33 -6.19 20.93
C ALA A 15 17.70 -7.19 22.04
N GLN A 16 17.83 -8.45 21.65
CA GLN A 16 18.27 -9.57 22.49
C GLN A 16 19.76 -9.88 22.28
N HIS A 17 20.31 -9.50 21.13
CA HIS A 17 21.72 -9.70 20.77
C HIS A 17 22.37 -8.40 20.27
N ASP A 18 23.71 -8.35 20.26
CA ASP A 18 24.49 -7.16 19.86
C ASP A 18 24.34 -6.74 18.38
N GLN A 19 23.77 -7.60 17.54
CA GLN A 19 23.51 -7.33 16.12
C GLN A 19 22.06 -6.94 15.82
N GLU A 20 21.28 -6.66 16.86
CA GLU A 20 19.85 -6.34 16.76
C GLU A 20 19.57 -4.89 17.15
N LEU A 21 18.57 -4.29 16.50
CA LEU A 21 18.17 -2.91 16.76
C LEU A 21 16.92 -2.84 17.64
N ASP A 22 16.95 -1.96 18.64
CA ASP A 22 15.74 -1.57 19.34
C ASP A 22 14.81 -0.76 18.43
N ILE A 23 13.53 -1.12 18.41
CA ILE A 23 12.51 -0.42 17.64
C ILE A 23 11.27 -0.16 18.49
N LYS A 24 10.65 0.99 18.23
CA LYS A 24 9.39 1.39 18.86
C LYS A 24 8.28 1.38 17.82
N LYS A 25 7.11 0.88 18.20
CA LYS A 25 5.91 0.86 17.37
C LYS A 25 5.66 2.22 16.73
N ASN A 26 5.25 2.21 15.47
CA ASN A 26 5.01 3.36 14.61
C ASN A 26 6.25 4.22 14.27
N LYS A 27 7.47 3.80 14.63
CA LYS A 27 8.68 4.48 14.15
C LYS A 27 9.02 4.07 12.73
N CYS A 28 9.42 5.06 11.93
CA CYS A 28 9.94 4.86 10.58
C CYS A 28 11.42 4.50 10.66
N LEU A 29 11.83 3.53 9.86
CA LEU A 29 13.20 3.05 9.72
C LEU A 29 13.53 2.99 8.23
N TRP A 30 14.77 3.25 7.88
CA TRP A 30 15.27 3.06 6.52
C TRP A 30 15.66 1.61 6.34
N LEU A 31 15.01 0.91 5.42
CA LEU A 31 15.37 -0.44 5.06
C LEU A 31 16.62 -0.42 4.17
N LEU A 32 17.61 -1.23 4.55
CA LEU A 32 18.88 -1.35 3.85
C LEU A 32 19.03 -2.72 3.18
N ASP A 33 18.47 -3.77 3.76
CA ASP A 33 18.49 -5.13 3.21
C ASP A 33 17.32 -5.97 3.76
N ASP A 34 16.50 -6.52 2.88
CA ASP A 34 15.37 -7.42 3.19
C ASP A 34 15.58 -8.85 2.68
N SER A 35 16.82 -9.22 2.31
CA SER A 35 17.12 -10.50 1.65
C SER A 35 16.92 -11.74 2.54
N LYS A 36 16.74 -11.55 3.86
CA LYS A 36 16.63 -12.60 4.88
C LYS A 36 15.40 -12.40 5.77
N THR A 37 15.19 -13.31 6.72
CA THR A 37 14.15 -13.19 7.75
C THR A 37 14.42 -12.08 8.77
N TRP A 38 15.67 -11.64 8.88
CA TRP A 38 16.10 -10.49 9.66
C TRP A 38 16.53 -9.38 8.70
N TRP A 39 15.82 -8.27 8.77
CA TRP A 39 16.01 -7.13 7.88
C TRP A 39 17.00 -6.16 8.49
N ARG A 40 17.94 -5.69 7.68
CA ARG A 40 18.88 -4.66 8.08
C ARG A 40 18.22 -3.31 7.90
N VAL A 41 18.14 -2.54 8.99
CA VAL A 41 17.45 -1.25 9.00
C VAL A 41 18.33 -0.20 9.66
N ARG A 42 18.06 1.07 9.34
CA ARG A 42 18.69 2.24 9.96
C ARG A 42 17.62 3.08 10.67
N ASN A 43 17.88 3.50 11.90
CA ASN A 43 16.98 4.36 12.66
C ASN A 43 17.31 5.86 12.48
N THR A 44 16.52 6.73 13.11
CA THR A 44 16.73 8.19 13.08
C THR A 44 17.99 8.65 13.80
N ALA A 45 18.57 7.81 14.66
CA ALA A 45 19.86 8.04 15.30
C ALA A 45 21.04 7.53 14.43
N ASN A 46 20.78 7.17 13.17
CA ASN A 46 21.76 6.67 12.21
C ASN A 46 22.45 5.34 12.64
N ARG A 47 21.89 4.61 13.62
CA ARG A 47 22.32 3.26 13.97
C ARG A 47 21.73 2.26 12.99
N THR A 48 22.49 1.22 12.66
CA THR A 48 22.17 0.27 11.60
C THR A 48 22.40 -1.15 12.07
N ASP A 49 21.33 -1.88 12.32
CA ASP A 49 21.37 -3.25 12.82
C ASP A 49 20.15 -4.03 12.31
N TYR A 50 19.99 -5.28 12.76
CA TYR A 50 18.93 -6.16 12.28
C TYR A 50 17.66 -6.10 13.13
N VAL A 51 16.52 -6.24 12.47
CA VAL A 51 15.22 -6.43 13.12
C VAL A 51 14.50 -7.61 12.48
N PRO A 52 13.67 -8.34 13.24
CA PRO A 52 12.93 -9.44 12.66
C PRO A 52 11.86 -8.89 11.69
N SER A 53 11.78 -9.46 10.49
CA SER A 53 10.91 -8.95 9.41
C SER A 53 9.43 -8.92 9.79
N ASN A 54 8.99 -9.81 10.68
CA ASN A 54 7.63 -9.83 11.20
C ASN A 54 7.31 -8.65 12.14
N SER A 55 8.30 -7.92 12.64
CA SER A 55 8.12 -6.75 13.51
C SER A 55 8.05 -5.43 12.76
N VAL A 56 8.39 -5.44 11.47
CA VAL A 56 8.32 -4.27 10.60
C VAL A 56 7.38 -4.54 9.42
N GLU A 57 6.90 -3.49 8.80
CA GLU A 57 6.17 -3.55 7.53
C GLU A 57 6.66 -2.41 6.66
N HIS A 58 6.66 -2.57 5.34
CA HIS A 58 6.90 -1.42 4.48
C HIS A 58 5.89 -0.34 4.84
N LYS A 59 6.32 0.92 4.90
CA LYS A 59 5.42 2.07 5.01
C LYS A 59 4.34 2.05 3.91
N ASN A 60 4.69 1.34 2.83
CA ASN A 60 3.89 1.06 1.65
C ASN A 60 3.43 -0.40 1.56
N SER A 61 3.38 -1.15 2.65
CA SER A 61 2.58 -2.37 2.68
C SER A 61 1.15 -1.92 2.88
N LEU A 62 0.29 -2.12 1.88
CA LEU A 62 -1.14 -1.98 2.10
C LEU A 62 -1.50 -2.77 3.36
N LYS A 63 -2.13 -2.09 4.33
CA LYS A 63 -2.65 -2.75 5.51
C LYS A 63 -3.46 -3.97 5.07
N LYS A 64 -3.33 -5.07 5.81
CA LYS A 64 -4.10 -6.34 5.75
C LYS A 64 -5.63 -6.12 5.71
N GLY A 65 -6.12 -5.49 4.66
CA GLY A 65 -7.51 -5.14 4.39
C GLY A 65 -7.89 -5.47 2.95
N SER A 66 -7.06 -6.23 2.23
CA SER A 66 -7.49 -6.87 0.99
C SER A 66 -8.48 -7.96 1.37
N LEU A 67 -9.74 -7.59 1.61
CA LEU A 67 -10.87 -8.51 1.82
C LEU A 67 -11.00 -9.51 0.65
N VAL A 68 -10.39 -9.19 -0.48
CA VAL A 68 -10.55 -9.92 -1.73
C VAL A 68 -9.23 -10.04 -2.47
N LYS A 69 -8.89 -11.25 -2.93
CA LYS A 69 -7.65 -11.54 -3.67
C LYS A 69 -7.82 -11.50 -5.19
N ASN A 70 -9.00 -11.81 -5.72
CA ASN A 70 -9.23 -11.92 -7.16
C ASN A 70 -10.26 -10.89 -7.69
N LEU A 71 -10.27 -10.67 -9.00
CA LEU A 71 -11.16 -9.69 -9.65
C LEU A 71 -12.65 -10.04 -9.50
N LYS A 72 -13.00 -11.33 -9.58
CA LYS A 72 -14.40 -11.79 -9.57
C LYS A 72 -15.07 -11.51 -8.24
N ASP A 73 -14.39 -11.85 -7.16
CA ASP A 73 -14.86 -11.59 -5.81
C ASP A 73 -14.96 -10.08 -5.56
N ALA A 74 -14.08 -9.28 -6.16
CA ALA A 74 -14.09 -7.82 -5.99
C ALA A 74 -15.31 -7.22 -6.68
N GLU A 75 -15.63 -7.69 -7.89
CA GLU A 75 -16.86 -7.31 -8.58
C GLU A 75 -18.11 -7.74 -7.80
N CYS A 76 -18.10 -8.95 -7.22
CA CYS A 76 -19.20 -9.43 -6.38
C CYS A 76 -19.44 -8.49 -5.19
N VAL A 77 -18.40 -8.21 -4.39
CA VAL A 77 -18.48 -7.32 -3.22
C VAL A 77 -18.96 -5.92 -3.62
N LEU A 78 -18.42 -5.34 -4.70
CA LEU A 78 -18.80 -4.01 -5.16
C LEU A 78 -20.25 -3.94 -5.68
N ASN A 79 -20.76 -5.03 -6.26
CA ASN A 79 -22.12 -5.06 -6.79
C ASN A 79 -23.17 -5.33 -5.70
N GLU A 80 -22.83 -6.12 -4.69
CA GLU A 80 -23.77 -6.51 -3.64
C GLU A 80 -23.81 -5.52 -2.47
N ARG A 81 -22.66 -4.91 -2.11
CA ARG A 81 -22.50 -4.23 -0.82
C ARG A 81 -22.03 -2.78 -0.92
N SER A 82 -21.97 -2.23 -2.14
CA SER A 82 -21.32 -0.94 -2.37
C SER A 82 -22.14 0.00 -3.22
N VAL A 83 -21.93 1.29 -3.00
CA VAL A 83 -22.54 2.38 -3.77
C VAL A 83 -21.49 3.07 -4.63
N GLU A 84 -21.93 3.90 -5.57
CA GLU A 84 -21.00 4.66 -6.42
C GLU A 84 -19.97 5.43 -5.59
N GLY A 85 -18.69 5.31 -5.98
CA GLY A 85 -17.56 5.92 -5.28
C GLY A 85 -16.90 5.04 -4.22
N ASP A 86 -17.54 3.92 -3.83
CA ASP A 86 -16.91 2.91 -2.99
C ASP A 86 -15.84 2.15 -3.76
N PHE A 87 -14.72 1.87 -3.11
CA PHE A 87 -13.63 1.14 -3.73
C PHE A 87 -12.98 0.16 -2.76
N LEU A 88 -12.25 -0.79 -3.33
CA LEU A 88 -11.36 -1.67 -2.61
C LEU A 88 -10.02 -1.75 -3.33
N VAL A 89 -8.96 -1.99 -2.57
CA VAL A 89 -7.64 -2.32 -3.13
C VAL A 89 -7.43 -3.81 -2.98
N ARG A 90 -7.03 -4.46 -4.08
CA ARG A 90 -6.68 -5.87 -4.10
C ARG A 90 -5.23 -6.08 -4.51
N ASP A 91 -4.58 -7.04 -3.86
CA ASP A 91 -3.30 -7.59 -4.29
C ASP A 91 -3.46 -8.29 -5.66
N SER A 92 -2.40 -8.29 -6.47
CA SER A 92 -2.34 -9.18 -7.62
C SER A 92 -1.82 -10.54 -7.19
N GLU A 93 -2.61 -11.59 -7.43
CA GLU A 93 -2.20 -12.99 -7.17
C GLU A 93 -0.90 -13.38 -7.91
N SER A 94 -0.56 -12.67 -8.98
CA SER A 94 0.61 -12.97 -9.81
C SER A 94 1.88 -12.20 -9.44
N SER A 95 1.79 -11.13 -8.63
CA SER A 95 2.97 -10.31 -8.29
C SER A 95 2.75 -9.43 -7.06
N PRO A 96 3.65 -9.46 -6.05
CA PRO A 96 3.53 -8.63 -4.85
C PRO A 96 3.75 -7.13 -5.10
N SER A 97 4.29 -6.75 -6.26
CA SER A 97 4.50 -5.35 -6.68
C SER A 97 3.33 -4.78 -7.50
N VAL A 98 2.28 -5.56 -7.74
CA VAL A 98 1.15 -5.15 -8.55
C VAL A 98 -0.11 -5.16 -7.70
N PHE A 99 -0.79 -4.02 -7.67
CA PHE A 99 -2.04 -3.84 -6.97
C PHE A 99 -3.14 -3.43 -7.95
N SER A 100 -4.39 -3.49 -7.52
CA SER A 100 -5.50 -2.98 -8.32
C SER A 100 -6.54 -2.31 -7.45
N VAL A 101 -6.94 -1.09 -7.83
CA VAL A 101 -8.09 -0.41 -7.23
C VAL A 101 -9.31 -0.82 -8.03
N SER A 102 -10.30 -1.41 -7.36
CA SER A 102 -11.59 -1.72 -7.94
C SER A 102 -12.62 -0.74 -7.39
N LEU A 103 -13.25 0.04 -8.27
CA LEU A 103 -14.13 1.15 -7.95
C LEU A 103 -15.55 0.87 -8.47
N LYS A 104 -16.54 1.06 -7.60
CA LYS A 104 -17.95 1.00 -7.96
C LYS A 104 -18.35 2.27 -8.72
N ALA A 105 -18.83 2.07 -9.94
CA ALA A 105 -19.42 3.10 -10.79
C ALA A 105 -20.91 2.81 -11.03
N SER A 106 -21.67 3.80 -11.49
CA SER A 106 -23.10 3.67 -11.88
C SER A 106 -23.34 2.47 -12.80
N GLY A 107 -22.46 2.29 -13.79
CA GLY A 107 -22.49 1.16 -14.71
C GLY A 107 -21.53 0.04 -14.33
N LYS A 108 -20.61 -0.26 -15.25
CA LYS A 108 -19.58 -1.29 -15.04
C LYS A 108 -18.49 -0.80 -14.08
N ASN A 109 -18.16 -1.62 -13.10
CA ASN A 109 -17.07 -1.38 -12.17
C ASN A 109 -15.76 -1.12 -12.92
N LYS A 110 -14.97 -0.19 -12.39
CA LYS A 110 -13.70 0.22 -13.00
C LYS A 110 -12.55 -0.34 -12.19
N HIS A 111 -11.54 -0.87 -12.90
CA HIS A 111 -10.37 -1.47 -12.29
C HIS A 111 -9.13 -0.74 -12.79
N PHE A 112 -8.38 -0.15 -11.87
CA PHE A 112 -7.18 0.59 -12.15
C PHE A 112 -5.99 -0.19 -11.64
N LYS A 113 -5.08 -0.53 -12.54
CA LYS A 113 -3.82 -1.18 -12.17
C LYS A 113 -2.92 -0.16 -11.49
N MET A 114 -2.41 -0.54 -10.33
CA MET A 114 -1.36 0.19 -9.65
C MET A 114 -0.10 -0.64 -9.66
N GLN A 115 1.03 0.01 -9.83
CA GLN A 115 2.33 -0.64 -9.77
C GLN A 115 3.16 0.02 -8.69
N LEU A 116 3.83 -0.80 -7.89
CA LEU A 116 4.87 -0.34 -6.99
C LEU A 116 6.19 -0.38 -7.75
N VAL A 117 6.65 0.79 -8.18
CA VAL A 117 7.93 0.96 -8.88
C VAL A 117 8.82 1.74 -7.94
N ASP A 118 9.96 1.18 -7.55
CA ASP A 118 10.92 1.83 -6.67
C ASP A 118 10.30 2.34 -5.34
N ASN A 119 9.39 1.54 -4.76
CA ASN A 119 8.61 1.87 -3.57
C ASN A 119 7.64 3.05 -3.71
N VAL A 120 7.41 3.53 -4.93
CA VAL A 120 6.43 4.58 -5.25
C VAL A 120 5.21 3.93 -5.92
N TYR A 121 4.02 4.19 -5.38
CA TYR A 121 2.76 3.74 -5.95
C TYR A 121 2.43 4.55 -7.19
N CYS A 122 2.37 3.89 -8.33
CA CYS A 122 2.07 4.50 -9.61
C CYS A 122 0.71 4.04 -10.11
N ILE A 123 -0.15 4.98 -10.48
CA ILE A 123 -1.46 4.73 -11.09
C ILE A 123 -1.62 5.61 -12.32
N GLY A 124 -1.53 5.01 -13.51
CA GLY A 124 -1.39 5.77 -14.75
C GLY A 124 -0.11 6.62 -14.73
N GLN A 125 -0.26 7.95 -14.76
CA GLN A 125 0.86 8.91 -14.68
C GLN A 125 1.08 9.47 -13.27
N LEU A 126 0.18 9.19 -12.33
CA LEU A 126 0.26 9.71 -10.96
C LEU A 126 1.19 8.84 -10.11
N ARG A 127 1.96 9.47 -9.22
CA ARG A 127 2.95 8.85 -8.34
C ARG A 127 2.69 9.27 -6.89
N PHE A 128 2.68 8.30 -5.99
CA PHE A 128 2.37 8.50 -4.58
C PHE A 128 3.35 7.73 -3.69
N HIS A 129 3.74 8.33 -2.57
CA HIS A 129 4.68 7.71 -1.63
C HIS A 129 3.98 6.82 -0.61
N SER A 130 2.64 6.78 -0.61
CA SER A 130 1.81 5.90 0.23
C SER A 130 0.43 5.67 -0.38
N MET A 131 -0.26 4.61 0.06
CA MET A 131 -1.64 4.33 -0.34
C MET A 131 -2.62 5.38 0.18
N ASP A 132 -2.43 5.87 1.41
CA ASP A 132 -3.25 6.92 1.99
C ASP A 132 -3.18 8.20 1.14
N GLU A 133 -1.97 8.61 0.72
CA GLU A 133 -1.79 9.78 -0.15
C GLU A 133 -2.50 9.61 -1.49
N LEU A 134 -2.42 8.42 -2.11
CA LEU A 134 -3.13 8.08 -3.33
C LEU A 134 -4.64 8.24 -3.14
N VAL A 135 -5.18 7.67 -2.06
CA VAL A 135 -6.62 7.74 -1.77
C VAL A 135 -7.05 9.17 -1.49
N GLU A 136 -6.32 9.93 -0.68
CA GLU A 136 -6.64 11.32 -0.37
C GLU A 136 -6.57 12.24 -1.59
N HIS A 137 -5.61 12.01 -2.48
CA HIS A 137 -5.54 12.73 -3.75
C HIS A 137 -6.76 12.42 -4.62
N ASN A 138 -7.10 11.14 -4.79
CA ASN A 138 -8.20 10.70 -5.66
C ASN A 138 -9.61 10.94 -5.06
N LYS A 139 -9.70 11.47 -3.83
CA LYS A 139 -10.92 12.07 -3.27
C LYS A 139 -11.16 13.48 -3.80
N LYS A 140 -10.10 14.22 -4.11
CA LYS A 140 -10.15 15.62 -4.56
C LYS A 140 -10.05 15.73 -6.08
N ALA A 141 -9.23 14.89 -6.70
CA ALA A 141 -9.08 14.77 -8.14
C ALA A 141 -9.72 13.48 -8.64
N PRO A 142 -10.42 13.48 -9.78
CA PRO A 142 -11.05 12.27 -10.28
C PRO A 142 -10.00 11.27 -10.79
N ILE A 143 -10.08 10.02 -10.34
CA ILE A 143 -9.23 8.92 -10.81
C ILE A 143 -9.52 8.56 -12.27
N PHE A 144 -10.73 8.88 -12.73
CA PHE A 144 -11.16 8.67 -14.11
C PHE A 144 -12.12 9.78 -14.54
N THR A 145 -11.93 10.26 -15.77
CA THR A 145 -12.85 11.16 -16.44
C THR A 145 -13.28 10.53 -17.77
N SER A 146 -14.57 10.29 -17.92
CA SER A 146 -15.18 9.80 -19.15
C SER A 146 -15.21 10.89 -20.22
N LYS A 147 -15.24 10.49 -21.49
CA LYS A 147 -15.45 11.40 -22.64
C LYS A 147 -16.77 12.18 -22.57
N HIS A 148 -17.73 11.68 -21.79
CA HIS A 148 -19.04 12.31 -21.56
C HIS A 148 -19.06 13.23 -20.32
N GLY A 149 -17.91 13.47 -19.67
CA GLY A 149 -17.80 14.36 -18.50
C GLY A 149 -18.06 13.71 -17.15
N GLU A 150 -18.40 12.41 -17.11
CA GLU A 150 -18.52 11.63 -15.88
C GLU A 150 -17.15 11.53 -15.18
N LYS A 151 -17.12 11.86 -13.89
CA LYS A 151 -15.91 11.87 -13.07
C LYS A 151 -16.07 10.89 -11.92
N LEU A 152 -15.11 9.99 -11.76
CA LEU A 152 -15.11 9.01 -10.68
C LEU A 152 -14.05 9.37 -9.65
N TYR A 153 -14.38 9.16 -8.38
CA TYR A 153 -13.56 9.52 -7.22
C TYR A 153 -13.48 8.34 -6.25
N LEU A 154 -12.38 8.25 -5.50
CA LEU A 154 -12.20 7.23 -4.46
C LEU A 154 -12.79 7.70 -3.14
N LEU A 155 -14.11 7.61 -2.97
CA LEU A 155 -14.80 8.22 -1.83
C LEU A 155 -14.60 7.43 -0.53
N ARG A 156 -14.89 6.13 -0.56
CA ARG A 156 -14.88 5.27 0.64
C ARG A 156 -14.21 3.93 0.35
N ALA A 157 -13.20 3.61 1.14
CA ALA A 157 -12.58 2.29 1.12
C ALA A 157 -13.47 1.29 1.84
N LEU A 158 -13.73 0.14 1.22
CA LEU A 158 -14.35 -1.00 1.89
C LEU A 158 -13.27 -1.68 2.76
N GLN A 159 -13.48 -1.64 4.07
CA GLN A 159 -12.62 -2.28 5.08
C GLN A 159 -13.16 -3.64 5.50
#